data_AF-A0A7X7X5C9-F1
#
_entry.id   AF-A0A7X7X5C9-F1
#
_cell.length_a   1.000
_cell.length_b   1.000
_cell.length_c   1.000
_cell.angle_alpha   90.00
_cell.angle_beta   90.00
_cell.angle_gamma   90.00
#
_symmetry.space_group_name_H-M   'P 1'
#
loop_
_entity.id
_entity.type
_entity.pdbx_description
1 polymer ?
#
loop_
_entity_poly.entity_id
_entity_poly.type
_entity_poly.pdbx_seq_one_letter_code
_entity_poly.pdbx_strand_id
1 'polypeptide(L)'
;MWEKIKLYLAAFLTLALLVSAGWYQPRAISKQLPKLPHLPRPASAIKSIGVQKVLVLLMDFPDQKGTMTYRSAEERFVSDRSKSLKNYFDKASGGKLKIDYGSFFIQDWITMPKTIEEYNKMKVPDHTMVLTMGPDAYRAAQEKGLKMEEYDEDGNGYPDLTIFIWAGNSSGDGMKTVPGDFYRGGIPFPLISIGENMREGGFPLGTMLHEFFHGMGGLYDLYDYSYIVDPVGGWDLMGMGLLENYCGMSSFSRFHAGWVDIETITGPGTYEIDDLNGDGEHKAYKIQIPGSIDEWILVENRQRHGADGYYNGCPGNGIVIYHVDDRRPYGGRFNTITSEWSTPGIAILDPGGAPLHKTANYGADIGKTKISGTTIPNTLPYVPNSSRETICISNISNVGPKMTFKVAFESPQVPIARVSEQLPFGQVEKGATKTQELKFTNAGAGKLQAFLKTDCKWISMDRTSFIGNDEAILVTIDTSKLSYGINKGQISFNCSSTVGRVTVSVDVVPIMGDINLDQKVDEKDFEELAACFGKNEGEEGYKKEADLNKDGTIDRMDLMLLARNMGRK
;
A
#
# COMPACT_ATOMS: atom_id res chain seq x y z
N MET A 1 -39.31 -0.43 -12.73
CA MET A 1 -38.16 0.17 -12.02
C MET A 1 -38.40 1.66 -11.72
N TRP A 2 -38.99 2.43 -12.64
CA TRP A 2 -39.27 3.87 -12.45
C TRP A 2 -40.42 4.23 -11.47
N GLU A 3 -41.38 3.33 -11.23
CA GLU A 3 -42.51 3.56 -10.31
C GLU A 3 -42.14 3.41 -8.83
N LYS A 4 -41.12 2.59 -8.48
CA LYS A 4 -40.62 2.45 -7.10
C LYS A 4 -39.75 3.63 -6.64
N ILE A 5 -39.23 4.43 -7.58
CA ILE A 5 -38.39 5.62 -7.31
C ILE A 5 -39.27 6.83 -6.91
N LYS A 6 -40.53 6.92 -7.39
CA LYS A 6 -41.45 8.00 -7.04
C LYS A 6 -41.93 7.95 -5.58
N LEU A 7 -42.04 6.76 -4.99
CA LEU A 7 -42.53 6.58 -3.62
C LEU A 7 -41.50 7.02 -2.56
N TYR A 8 -40.20 6.87 -2.85
CA TYR A 8 -39.12 7.32 -1.97
C TYR A 8 -38.84 8.84 -2.04
N LEU A 9 -39.06 9.46 -3.20
CA LEU A 9 -38.93 10.92 -3.34
C LEU A 9 -40.09 11.70 -2.67
N ALA A 10 -41.29 11.12 -2.57
CA ALA A 10 -42.43 11.77 -1.93
C ALA A 10 -42.32 11.82 -0.37
N ALA A 11 -41.64 10.83 0.22
CA ALA A 11 -41.40 10.76 1.67
C ALA A 11 -40.27 11.70 2.14
N PHE A 12 -39.28 11.97 1.29
CA PHE A 12 -38.19 12.90 1.59
C PHE A 12 -38.63 14.38 1.55
N LEU A 13 -39.62 14.72 0.73
CA LEU A 13 -40.14 16.09 0.59
C LEU A 13 -41.11 16.51 1.72
N THR A 14 -41.66 15.56 2.49
CA THR A 14 -42.56 15.84 3.62
C THR A 14 -41.82 16.01 4.95
N LEU A 15 -40.63 15.43 5.11
CA LEU A 15 -39.83 15.59 6.33
C LEU A 15 -39.03 16.92 6.36
N ALA A 16 -38.69 17.47 5.18
CA ALA A 16 -37.97 18.73 5.06
C ALA A 16 -38.85 19.99 5.32
N LEU A 17 -40.19 19.86 5.30
CA LEU A 17 -41.14 20.96 5.50
C LEU A 17 -41.64 21.12 6.94
N LEU A 18 -41.37 20.15 7.84
CA LEU A 18 -41.78 20.21 9.26
C LEU A 18 -40.69 20.75 10.18
N VAL A 19 -39.43 20.76 9.74
CA VAL A 19 -38.29 21.31 10.51
C VAL A 19 -38.20 22.84 10.40
N SER A 20 -38.85 23.46 9.41
CA SER A 20 -38.85 24.92 9.21
C SER A 20 -39.98 25.67 9.92
N ALA A 21 -40.87 25.00 10.66
CA ALA A 21 -42.06 25.64 11.23
C ALA A 21 -42.00 25.95 12.74
N GLY A 22 -40.97 25.55 13.50
CA GLY A 22 -40.72 26.15 14.83
C GLY A 22 -41.77 25.97 15.94
N TRP A 23 -42.49 24.83 15.99
CA TRP A 23 -43.40 24.52 17.11
C TRP A 23 -43.03 23.20 17.79
N TYR A 24 -42.03 23.22 18.68
CA TYR A 24 -42.02 22.37 19.90
C TYR A 24 -40.89 22.81 20.83
N GLN A 25 -41.23 23.35 22.00
CA GLN A 25 -40.29 23.61 23.10
C GLN A 25 -40.25 22.37 24.01
N PRO A 26 -39.07 21.83 24.39
CA PRO A 26 -39.02 20.68 25.28
C PRO A 26 -39.35 21.11 26.72
N ARG A 27 -40.50 20.64 27.24
CA ARG A 27 -40.80 20.68 28.67
C ARG A 27 -39.84 19.73 29.40
N ALA A 28 -39.08 20.29 30.34
CA ALA A 28 -38.30 19.53 31.30
C ALA A 28 -39.20 18.57 32.10
N ILE A 29 -38.94 17.26 31.98
CA ILE A 29 -39.39 16.26 32.93
C ILE A 29 -38.15 15.61 33.51
N SER A 30 -37.73 16.10 34.68
CA SER A 30 -36.76 15.45 35.52
C SER A 30 -37.39 14.20 36.15
N LYS A 31 -37.08 13.02 35.62
CA LYS A 31 -37.00 11.81 36.43
C LYS A 31 -35.61 11.25 36.21
N GLN A 32 -34.75 11.41 37.23
CA GLN A 32 -33.45 10.78 37.28
C GLN A 32 -33.64 9.27 37.05
N LEU A 33 -33.11 8.79 35.91
CA LEU A 33 -32.77 7.39 35.76
C LEU A 33 -31.87 7.01 36.94
N PRO A 34 -32.05 5.83 37.56
CA PRO A 34 -31.16 5.37 38.63
C PRO A 34 -29.72 5.43 38.11
N LYS A 35 -28.83 6.07 38.88
CA LYS A 35 -27.40 6.10 38.58
C LYS A 35 -26.90 4.66 38.54
N LEU A 36 -26.54 4.19 37.35
CA LEU A 36 -25.76 2.96 37.18
C LEU A 36 -24.46 3.12 38.00
N PRO A 37 -24.15 2.19 38.91
CA PRO A 37 -22.92 2.25 39.69
C PRO A 37 -21.74 2.04 38.73
N HIS A 38 -20.93 3.08 38.55
CA HIS A 38 -19.77 3.15 37.67
C HIS A 38 -20.09 2.98 36.17
N LEU A 39 -19.71 3.96 35.35
CA LEU A 39 -19.62 3.72 33.90
C LEU A 39 -18.61 2.58 33.73
N PRO A 40 -19.01 1.41 33.19
CA PRO A 40 -18.07 0.32 33.00
C PRO A 40 -16.96 0.83 32.09
N ARG A 41 -15.71 0.52 32.44
CA ARG A 41 -14.62 0.66 31.47
C ARG A 41 -15.06 -0.15 30.24
N PRO A 42 -14.89 0.35 29.01
CA PRO A 42 -15.16 -0.46 27.84
C PRO A 42 -14.31 -1.72 27.96
N ALA A 43 -14.93 -2.90 27.95
CA ALA A 43 -14.22 -4.17 28.03
C ALA A 43 -13.08 -4.23 27.01
N SER A 44 -11.98 -4.83 27.42
CA SER A 44 -11.01 -5.30 26.44
C SER A 44 -11.60 -6.47 25.65
N ALA A 45 -11.45 -6.43 24.33
CA ALA A 45 -11.60 -7.63 23.52
C ALA A 45 -10.65 -8.73 24.01
N ILE A 46 -10.98 -10.00 23.74
CA ILE A 46 -10.00 -11.08 23.96
C ILE A 46 -8.74 -10.80 23.14
N LYS A 47 -7.60 -11.30 23.61
CA LYS A 47 -6.34 -11.14 22.89
C LYS A 47 -6.30 -12.10 21.71
N SER A 48 -5.61 -11.73 20.63
CA SER A 48 -5.39 -12.63 19.50
C SER A 48 -4.37 -13.74 19.78
N ILE A 49 -3.64 -13.69 20.90
CA ILE A 49 -2.58 -14.65 21.26
C ILE A 49 -2.74 -15.16 22.70
N GLY A 50 -2.17 -16.33 22.97
CA GLY A 50 -2.24 -17.00 24.26
C GLY A 50 -3.53 -17.80 24.44
N VAL A 51 -3.81 -18.18 25.69
CA VAL A 51 -5.04 -18.89 26.06
C VAL A 51 -6.13 -17.87 26.33
N GLN A 52 -7.23 -17.94 25.59
CA GLN A 52 -8.38 -17.05 25.73
C GLN A 52 -9.60 -17.84 26.18
N LYS A 53 -10.23 -17.37 27.26
CA LYS A 53 -11.46 -17.97 27.76
C LYS A 53 -12.66 -17.38 27.05
N VAL A 54 -13.53 -18.25 26.55
CA VAL A 54 -14.71 -17.88 25.77
C VAL A 54 -15.93 -18.56 26.37
N LEU A 55 -16.91 -17.76 26.78
CA LEU A 55 -18.17 -18.28 27.27
C LEU A 55 -19.11 -18.57 26.09
N VAL A 56 -19.71 -19.76 26.05
CA VAL A 56 -20.75 -20.11 25.06
C VAL A 56 -22.05 -20.41 25.78
N LEU A 57 -23.12 -19.69 25.46
CA LEU A 57 -24.44 -19.92 26.03
C LEU A 57 -25.41 -20.39 24.94
N LEU A 58 -26.01 -21.57 25.13
CA LEU A 58 -27.15 -22.02 24.35
C LEU A 58 -28.43 -21.49 24.99
N MET A 59 -29.21 -20.70 24.26
CA MET A 59 -30.34 -19.95 24.79
C MET A 59 -31.65 -20.30 24.10
N ASP A 60 -32.58 -20.90 24.84
CA ASP A 60 -33.93 -21.15 24.35
C ASP A 60 -34.93 -20.20 25.01
N PHE A 61 -36.12 -20.10 24.44
CA PHE A 61 -37.16 -19.17 24.87
C PHE A 61 -38.44 -19.94 25.18
N PRO A 62 -39.36 -19.37 25.97
CA PRO A 62 -40.65 -20.00 26.24
C PRO A 62 -41.45 -20.31 24.97
N ASP A 63 -41.31 -19.50 23.92
CA ASP A 63 -41.96 -19.65 22.61
C ASP A 63 -41.09 -20.34 21.54
N GLN A 64 -39.80 -20.58 21.81
CA GLN A 64 -38.88 -21.13 20.84
C GLN A 64 -37.84 -22.03 21.50
N LYS A 65 -37.98 -23.35 21.30
CA LYS A 65 -37.05 -24.36 21.83
C LYS A 65 -35.87 -24.56 20.90
N GLY A 66 -34.70 -24.75 21.52
CA GLY A 66 -33.46 -25.07 20.83
C GLY A 66 -33.36 -26.54 20.48
N THR A 67 -32.60 -26.85 19.44
CA THR A 67 -32.50 -28.21 18.88
C THR A 67 -31.07 -28.73 18.80
N MET A 68 -30.07 -27.84 18.87
CA MET A 68 -28.67 -28.24 18.92
C MET A 68 -28.40 -29.11 20.16
N THR A 69 -27.84 -30.30 19.92
CA THR A 69 -27.42 -31.22 20.97
C THR A 69 -26.02 -30.88 21.48
N TYR A 70 -25.69 -31.34 22.69
CA TYR A 70 -24.33 -31.27 23.24
C TYR A 70 -23.28 -31.74 22.24
N ARG A 71 -23.48 -32.91 21.63
CA ARG A 71 -22.56 -33.49 20.65
C ARG A 71 -22.40 -32.60 19.43
N SER A 72 -23.51 -32.06 18.91
CA SER A 72 -23.48 -31.12 17.79
C SER A 72 -22.67 -29.86 18.13
N ALA A 73 -22.81 -29.34 19.34
CA ALA A 73 -22.05 -28.18 19.80
C ALA A 73 -20.56 -28.52 20.00
N GLU A 74 -20.22 -29.64 20.63
CA GLU A 74 -18.84 -30.12 20.79
C GLU A 74 -18.13 -30.27 19.44
N GLU A 75 -18.80 -30.88 18.45
CA GLU A 75 -18.28 -31.04 17.08
C GLU A 75 -18.00 -29.69 16.37
N ARG A 76 -18.74 -28.63 16.72
CA ARG A 76 -18.64 -27.29 16.08
C ARG A 76 -17.68 -26.33 16.77
N PHE A 77 -17.50 -26.47 18.08
CA PHE A 77 -16.72 -25.52 18.86
C PHE A 77 -15.40 -26.11 19.35
N VAL A 78 -15.39 -27.36 19.83
CA VAL A 78 -14.25 -27.91 20.59
C VAL A 78 -13.43 -28.91 19.81
N SER A 79 -14.08 -29.78 19.04
CA SER A 79 -13.45 -30.98 18.51
C SER A 79 -12.21 -30.68 17.66
N ASP A 80 -11.11 -31.35 17.98
CA ASP A 80 -9.87 -31.28 17.19
C ASP A 80 -9.90 -32.21 15.96
N ARG A 81 -10.96 -32.99 15.79
CA ARG A 81 -11.11 -34.00 14.71
C ARG A 81 -12.06 -33.57 13.60
N SER A 82 -12.91 -32.59 13.87
CA SER A 82 -13.87 -32.03 12.93
C SER A 82 -13.50 -30.60 12.57
N LYS A 83 -14.20 -30.06 11.58
CA LYS A 83 -14.25 -28.62 11.33
C LYS A 83 -14.99 -27.96 12.50
N SER A 84 -14.23 -27.62 13.57
CA SER A 84 -14.65 -26.78 14.70
C SER A 84 -13.96 -25.41 14.77
N LEU A 85 -14.56 -24.46 15.50
CA LEU A 85 -13.99 -23.13 15.77
C LEU A 85 -12.58 -23.22 16.38
N LYS A 86 -12.41 -24.05 17.42
CA LYS A 86 -11.09 -24.29 18.04
C LYS A 86 -10.07 -24.82 17.04
N ASN A 87 -10.42 -25.81 16.22
CA ASN A 87 -9.51 -26.37 15.24
C ASN A 87 -9.09 -25.33 14.19
N TYR A 88 -10.04 -24.56 13.66
CA TYR A 88 -9.76 -23.52 12.66
C TYR A 88 -8.71 -22.53 13.16
N PHE A 89 -8.93 -21.95 14.35
CA PHE A 89 -8.04 -20.94 14.89
C PHE A 89 -6.71 -21.51 15.40
N ASP A 90 -6.68 -22.77 15.84
CA ASP A 90 -5.42 -23.47 16.11
C ASP A 90 -4.55 -23.57 14.85
N LYS A 91 -5.15 -23.92 13.70
CA LYS A 91 -4.46 -23.98 12.42
C LYS A 91 -4.08 -22.61 11.87
N ALA A 92 -5.01 -21.64 11.89
CA ALA A 92 -4.77 -20.31 11.34
C ALA A 92 -3.67 -19.56 12.11
N SER A 93 -3.63 -19.73 13.43
CA SER A 93 -2.67 -19.05 14.31
C SER A 93 -1.32 -19.76 14.45
N GLY A 94 -1.15 -20.94 13.86
CA GLY A 94 0.03 -21.78 14.13
C GLY A 94 0.14 -22.17 15.61
N GLY A 95 -0.99 -22.30 16.30
CA GLY A 95 -1.07 -22.57 17.73
C GLY A 95 -0.75 -21.38 18.65
N LYS A 96 -0.55 -20.16 18.12
CA LYS A 96 -0.35 -18.95 18.94
C LYS A 96 -1.61 -18.52 19.70
N LEU A 97 -2.79 -18.86 19.18
CA LEU A 97 -4.07 -18.71 19.89
C LEU A 97 -4.58 -20.08 20.37
N LYS A 98 -4.98 -20.16 21.63
CA LYS A 98 -5.65 -21.32 22.21
C LYS A 98 -6.97 -20.89 22.81
N ILE A 99 -8.05 -21.56 22.39
CA ILE A 99 -9.40 -21.28 22.87
C ILE A 99 -9.74 -22.25 23.98
N ASP A 100 -10.12 -21.71 25.13
CA ASP A 100 -10.60 -22.43 26.30
C ASP A 100 -12.07 -22.07 26.56
N TYR A 101 -12.94 -23.06 26.66
CA TYR A 101 -14.36 -22.86 26.92
C TYR A 101 -14.71 -22.84 28.41
N GLY A 102 -13.70 -22.95 29.29
CA GLY A 102 -13.84 -22.89 30.74
C GLY A 102 -14.69 -24.01 31.34
N SER A 103 -15.09 -23.85 32.60
CA SER A 103 -15.83 -24.87 33.35
C SER A 103 -17.33 -24.88 33.07
N PHE A 104 -17.89 -23.74 32.63
CA PHE A 104 -19.27 -23.65 32.14
C PHE A 104 -19.32 -24.10 30.68
N PHE A 105 -18.93 -25.35 30.46
CA PHE A 105 -18.97 -25.95 29.14
C PHE A 105 -20.43 -26.06 28.64
N ILE A 106 -20.66 -26.37 27.38
CA ILE A 106 -21.98 -26.37 26.72
C ILE A 106 -22.90 -27.46 27.32
N GLN A 107 -23.39 -27.29 28.56
CA GLN A 107 -23.98 -28.41 29.33
C GLN A 107 -25.44 -28.64 28.95
N ASP A 108 -26.22 -27.58 28.74
CA ASP A 108 -27.63 -27.61 28.34
C ASP A 108 -28.13 -26.20 27.98
N TRP A 109 -29.26 -26.12 27.28
CA TRP A 109 -29.94 -24.85 26.99
C TRP A 109 -30.34 -24.12 28.26
N ILE A 110 -30.03 -22.83 28.38
CA ILE A 110 -30.62 -21.93 29.36
C ILE A 110 -31.93 -21.37 28.81
N THR A 111 -32.98 -21.39 29.63
CA THR A 111 -34.28 -20.82 29.24
C THR A 111 -34.35 -19.36 29.64
N MET A 112 -34.49 -18.51 28.62
CA MET A 112 -34.66 -17.08 28.79
C MET A 112 -36.00 -16.76 29.47
N PRO A 113 -36.07 -15.71 30.30
CA PRO A 113 -37.26 -15.39 31.08
C PRO A 113 -38.41 -14.76 30.26
N LYS A 114 -38.17 -14.43 28.98
CA LYS A 114 -39.12 -13.76 28.08
C LYS A 114 -39.13 -14.48 26.74
N THR A 115 -40.24 -14.37 26.02
CA THR A 115 -40.35 -14.86 24.64
C THR A 115 -39.48 -14.02 23.69
N ILE A 116 -39.15 -14.58 22.51
CA ILE A 116 -38.49 -13.82 21.44
C ILE A 116 -39.35 -12.59 21.09
N GLU A 117 -40.67 -12.78 20.98
CA GLU A 117 -41.60 -11.68 20.69
C GLU A 117 -41.56 -10.56 21.74
N GLU A 118 -41.47 -10.91 23.03
CA GLU A 118 -41.38 -9.95 24.12
C GLU A 118 -40.08 -9.14 24.09
N TYR A 119 -38.93 -9.77 23.81
CA TYR A 119 -37.68 -9.04 23.57
C TYR A 119 -37.84 -8.08 22.40
N ASN A 120 -38.38 -8.53 21.27
CA ASN A 120 -38.54 -7.68 20.08
C ASN A 120 -39.49 -6.48 20.26
N LYS A 121 -40.43 -6.56 21.20
CA LYS A 121 -41.33 -5.45 21.56
C LYS A 121 -40.66 -4.40 22.45
N MET A 122 -39.47 -4.66 23.00
CA MET A 122 -38.76 -3.68 23.81
C MET A 122 -38.40 -2.44 22.99
N LYS A 123 -38.57 -1.26 23.59
CA LYS A 123 -38.27 0.04 22.98
C LYS A 123 -36.79 0.40 23.14
N VAL A 124 -35.91 -0.48 22.68
CA VAL A 124 -34.46 -0.26 22.61
C VAL A 124 -34.03 -0.22 21.15
N PRO A 125 -32.97 0.52 20.78
CA PRO A 125 -32.39 0.42 19.45
C PRO A 125 -32.09 -1.03 19.08
N ASP A 126 -32.35 -1.41 17.83
CA ASP A 126 -32.24 -2.80 17.36
C ASP A 126 -30.85 -3.42 17.66
N HIS A 127 -29.77 -2.64 17.46
CA HIS A 127 -28.38 -3.02 17.77
C HIS A 127 -28.05 -3.13 19.27
N THR A 128 -28.97 -2.78 20.17
CA THR A 128 -28.78 -2.90 21.64
C THR A 128 -29.68 -3.95 22.27
N MET A 129 -30.48 -4.65 21.47
CA MET A 129 -31.41 -5.67 21.95
C MET A 129 -30.68 -6.84 22.61
N VAL A 130 -29.62 -7.34 21.96
CA VAL A 130 -28.82 -8.45 22.50
C VAL A 130 -28.21 -8.11 23.86
N LEU A 131 -27.92 -6.83 24.08
CA LEU A 131 -27.35 -6.33 25.33
C LEU A 131 -28.40 -6.24 26.43
N THR A 132 -29.67 -6.10 26.05
CA THR A 132 -30.79 -6.19 26.99
C THR A 132 -31.04 -7.65 27.39
N MET A 133 -30.78 -8.59 26.48
CA MET A 133 -30.85 -10.03 26.76
C MET A 133 -29.67 -10.53 27.59
N GLY A 134 -28.49 -9.92 27.45
CA GLY A 134 -27.26 -10.34 28.14
C GLY A 134 -27.42 -10.53 29.66
N PRO A 135 -27.92 -9.53 30.41
CA PRO A 135 -28.16 -9.68 31.85
C PRO A 135 -29.11 -10.83 32.21
N ASP A 136 -30.17 -11.04 31.42
CA ASP A 136 -31.11 -12.14 31.64
C ASP A 136 -30.46 -13.50 31.34
N ALA A 137 -29.62 -13.58 30.29
CA ALA A 137 -28.86 -14.77 29.93
C ALA A 137 -27.82 -15.13 30.99
N TYR A 138 -27.04 -14.15 31.45
CA TYR A 138 -26.04 -14.37 32.50
C TYR A 138 -26.70 -14.79 33.81
N ARG A 139 -27.83 -14.18 34.20
CA ARG A 139 -28.58 -14.61 35.40
C ARG A 139 -29.06 -16.06 35.28
N ALA A 140 -29.66 -16.42 34.14
CA ALA A 140 -30.12 -17.79 33.90
C ALA A 140 -28.95 -18.80 33.88
N ALA A 141 -27.78 -18.41 33.37
CA ALA A 141 -26.58 -19.23 33.39
C ALA A 141 -25.98 -19.35 34.81
N GLN A 142 -25.99 -18.28 35.61
CA GLN A 142 -25.54 -18.29 37.00
C GLN A 142 -26.41 -19.19 37.89
N GLU A 143 -27.72 -19.25 37.65
CA GLU A 143 -28.62 -20.22 38.29
C GLU A 143 -28.24 -21.67 37.99
N LYS A 144 -27.59 -21.92 36.84
CA LYS A 144 -27.00 -23.21 36.46
C LYS A 144 -25.54 -23.38 36.86
N GLY A 145 -24.97 -22.43 37.61
CA GLY A 145 -23.62 -22.52 38.16
C GLY A 145 -22.53 -21.84 37.35
N LEU A 146 -22.85 -20.95 36.40
CA LEU A 146 -21.85 -20.10 35.74
C LEU A 146 -21.11 -19.24 36.77
N LYS A 147 -19.78 -19.27 36.70
CA LYS A 147 -18.88 -18.40 37.45
C LYS A 147 -18.31 -17.34 36.50
N MET A 148 -18.81 -16.12 36.61
CA MET A 148 -18.50 -15.04 35.67
C MET A 148 -17.00 -14.67 35.72
N GLU A 149 -16.44 -14.67 36.93
CA GLU A 149 -15.04 -14.36 37.21
C GLU A 149 -14.05 -15.31 36.52
N GLU A 150 -14.50 -16.47 36.05
CA GLU A 150 -13.65 -17.38 35.28
C GLU A 150 -13.32 -16.81 33.89
N TYR A 151 -14.23 -16.02 33.32
CA TYR A 151 -14.14 -15.53 31.93
C TYR A 151 -13.87 -14.03 31.84
N ASP A 152 -13.68 -13.36 32.98
CA ASP A 152 -13.51 -11.90 33.14
C ASP A 152 -12.05 -11.59 33.51
N GLU A 153 -11.14 -11.61 32.52
CA GLU A 153 -9.71 -11.36 32.74
C GLU A 153 -9.46 -9.88 33.10
N ASP A 154 -10.27 -8.95 32.59
CA ASP A 154 -10.09 -7.51 32.83
C ASP A 154 -10.76 -7.00 34.14
N GLY A 155 -11.56 -7.85 34.80
CA GLY A 155 -12.18 -7.60 36.09
C GLY A 155 -13.33 -6.59 36.03
N ASN A 156 -13.97 -6.41 34.87
CA ASN A 156 -15.06 -5.46 34.68
C ASN A 156 -16.43 -5.99 35.14
N GLY A 157 -16.52 -7.25 35.55
CA GLY A 157 -17.71 -7.94 36.01
C GLY A 157 -18.43 -8.76 34.93
N TYR A 158 -17.88 -8.84 33.71
CA TYR A 158 -18.44 -9.58 32.58
C TYR A 158 -17.36 -10.39 31.84
N PRO A 159 -17.74 -11.47 31.14
CA PRO A 159 -16.82 -12.23 30.32
C PRO A 159 -16.20 -11.37 29.21
N ASP A 160 -14.91 -11.57 28.93
CA ASP A 160 -14.19 -10.83 27.87
C ASP A 160 -14.70 -11.15 26.47
N LEU A 161 -15.28 -12.34 26.27
CA LEU A 161 -16.06 -12.68 25.09
C LEU A 161 -17.12 -13.72 25.41
N THR A 162 -18.36 -13.39 25.08
CA THR A 162 -19.47 -14.36 25.11
C THR A 162 -20.01 -14.62 23.71
N ILE A 163 -20.38 -15.88 23.45
CA ILE A 163 -21.09 -16.32 22.26
C ILE A 163 -22.49 -16.76 22.67
N PHE A 164 -23.49 -16.01 22.25
CA PHE A 164 -24.90 -16.39 22.37
C PHE A 164 -25.34 -17.17 21.15
N ILE A 165 -25.73 -18.42 21.39
CA ILE A 165 -26.34 -19.28 20.39
C ILE A 165 -27.80 -19.46 20.77
N TRP A 166 -28.69 -18.80 20.05
CA TRP A 166 -30.10 -18.77 20.42
C TRP A 166 -30.95 -19.66 19.51
N ALA A 167 -32.02 -20.21 20.08
CA ALA A 167 -32.94 -21.11 19.40
C ALA A 167 -33.70 -20.35 18.31
N GLY A 168 -33.60 -20.77 17.05
CA GLY A 168 -34.22 -20.08 15.91
C GLY A 168 -33.31 -19.99 14.70
N ASN A 169 -33.64 -19.09 13.77
CA ASN A 169 -32.83 -18.76 12.61
C ASN A 169 -32.36 -17.31 12.70
N SER A 170 -31.06 -17.13 12.48
CA SER A 170 -30.40 -15.83 12.39
C SER A 170 -31.17 -14.91 11.44
N SER A 171 -31.59 -15.42 10.28
CA SER A 171 -32.44 -14.71 9.34
C SER A 171 -33.92 -15.10 9.53
N GLY A 172 -34.78 -14.12 9.83
CA GLY A 172 -36.24 -14.26 9.70
C GLY A 172 -37.02 -14.72 10.94
N ASP A 173 -36.38 -15.25 11.99
CA ASP A 173 -37.06 -15.57 13.27
C ASP A 173 -37.04 -14.42 14.29
N GLY A 174 -36.73 -13.23 13.81
CA GLY A 174 -37.33 -12.03 14.35
C GLY A 174 -36.59 -11.39 15.52
N MET A 175 -35.50 -11.93 16.08
CA MET A 175 -34.63 -11.08 16.90
C MET A 175 -34.19 -9.89 16.05
N LYS A 176 -34.57 -8.67 16.44
CA LYS A 176 -34.28 -7.42 15.73
C LYS A 176 -32.77 -7.14 15.55
N THR A 177 -31.92 -7.97 16.10
CA THR A 177 -30.47 -7.95 15.93
C THR A 177 -30.12 -8.46 14.53
N VAL A 178 -29.29 -7.72 13.82
CA VAL A 178 -28.68 -8.22 12.59
C VAL A 178 -27.83 -9.44 12.96
N PRO A 179 -27.93 -10.56 12.23
CA PRO A 179 -27.02 -11.70 12.36
C PRO A 179 -25.57 -11.25 12.28
N GLY A 180 -24.72 -11.71 13.22
CA GLY A 180 -23.28 -11.45 13.13
C GLY A 180 -22.88 -10.01 13.46
N ASP A 181 -23.54 -9.36 14.41
CA ASP A 181 -23.03 -8.10 14.94
C ASP A 181 -22.03 -8.36 16.08
N PHE A 182 -20.79 -7.93 15.89
CA PHE A 182 -19.84 -7.65 16.98
C PHE A 182 -20.12 -6.26 17.55
N TYR A 183 -20.63 -6.18 18.78
CA TYR A 183 -20.99 -4.89 19.41
C TYR A 183 -19.83 -4.28 20.21
N ARG A 184 -19.26 -3.16 19.71
CA ARG A 184 -18.28 -2.34 20.44
C ARG A 184 -18.62 -0.84 20.35
N GLY A 185 -19.06 -0.25 21.46
CA GLY A 185 -19.28 1.20 21.56
C GLY A 185 -20.30 1.58 22.64
N GLY A 186 -19.83 1.98 23.82
CA GLY A 186 -20.67 2.48 24.92
C GLY A 186 -21.26 1.42 25.87
N ILE A 187 -20.71 0.20 25.85
CA ILE A 187 -21.30 -1.01 26.45
C ILE A 187 -20.21 -1.81 27.20
N PRO A 188 -20.54 -2.61 28.25
CA PRO A 188 -19.56 -3.17 29.16
C PRO A 188 -18.83 -4.44 28.68
N PHE A 189 -19.25 -5.15 27.61
CA PHE A 189 -18.65 -6.45 27.22
C PHE A 189 -18.80 -6.78 25.72
N PRO A 190 -17.85 -7.50 25.09
CA PRO A 190 -17.94 -7.98 23.71
C PRO A 190 -18.81 -9.24 23.60
N LEU A 191 -19.64 -9.32 22.56
CA LEU A 191 -20.62 -10.38 22.39
C LEU A 191 -20.80 -10.74 20.91
N ILE A 192 -20.89 -12.03 20.64
CA ILE A 192 -21.31 -12.58 19.34
C ILE A 192 -22.71 -13.18 19.51
N SER A 193 -23.64 -12.84 18.62
CA SER A 193 -25.01 -13.34 18.64
C SER A 193 -25.33 -14.07 17.34
N ILE A 194 -25.73 -15.34 17.45
CA ILE A 194 -26.04 -16.16 16.28
C ILE A 194 -27.18 -17.13 16.57
N GLY A 195 -28.08 -17.32 15.61
CA GLY A 195 -29.11 -18.35 15.68
C GLY A 195 -28.53 -19.71 15.36
N GLU A 196 -29.13 -20.77 15.89
CA GLU A 196 -28.73 -22.15 15.54
C GLU A 196 -29.10 -22.55 14.09
N ASN A 197 -29.92 -21.74 13.41
CA ASN A 197 -30.36 -21.84 12.02
C ASN A 197 -31.10 -23.16 11.69
N MET A 198 -32.08 -23.50 12.53
CA MET A 198 -32.86 -24.74 12.41
C MET A 198 -33.52 -24.97 11.04
N ARG A 199 -33.95 -23.90 10.35
CA ARG A 199 -34.67 -24.00 9.06
C ARG A 199 -33.73 -23.99 7.86
N GLU A 200 -32.52 -23.47 8.02
CA GLU A 200 -31.51 -23.42 6.95
C GLU A 200 -30.64 -24.68 6.90
N GLY A 201 -30.88 -25.66 7.78
CA GLY A 201 -30.27 -26.99 7.71
C GLY A 201 -28.89 -27.10 8.38
N GLY A 202 -28.49 -26.13 9.21
CA GLY A 202 -27.29 -26.25 10.02
C GLY A 202 -26.74 -24.92 10.57
N PHE A 203 -25.92 -25.04 11.61
CA PHE A 203 -25.24 -23.91 12.27
C PHE A 203 -24.26 -23.20 11.31
N PRO A 204 -24.31 -21.85 11.18
CA PRO A 204 -23.47 -21.08 10.27
C PRO A 204 -22.04 -20.88 10.82
N LEU A 205 -21.25 -21.96 10.86
CA LEU A 205 -19.90 -21.92 11.43
C LEU A 205 -18.97 -20.93 10.69
N GLY A 206 -19.08 -20.78 9.38
CA GLY A 206 -18.28 -19.79 8.62
C GLY A 206 -18.48 -18.37 9.17
N THR A 207 -19.72 -17.93 9.33
CA THR A 207 -20.05 -16.63 9.94
C THR A 207 -19.52 -16.55 11.37
N MET A 208 -19.67 -17.61 12.15
CA MET A 208 -19.11 -17.65 13.51
C MET A 208 -17.58 -17.49 13.52
N LEU A 209 -16.84 -18.07 12.56
CA LEU A 209 -15.40 -17.86 12.43
C LEU A 209 -15.08 -16.38 12.15
N HIS A 210 -15.82 -15.75 11.24
CA HIS A 210 -15.66 -14.33 10.90
C HIS A 210 -15.88 -13.43 12.12
N GLU A 211 -17.00 -13.60 12.83
CA GLU A 211 -17.31 -12.81 14.03
C GLU A 211 -16.33 -13.05 15.17
N PHE A 212 -15.88 -14.29 15.34
CA PHE A 212 -14.91 -14.62 16.37
C PHE A 212 -13.58 -13.90 16.14
N PHE A 213 -13.19 -13.66 14.88
CA PHE A 213 -12.00 -12.89 14.55
C PHE A 213 -12.15 -11.41 14.95
N HIS A 214 -13.31 -10.79 14.75
CA HIS A 214 -13.59 -9.44 15.28
C HIS A 214 -13.47 -9.37 16.81
N GLY A 215 -13.85 -10.46 17.49
CA GLY A 215 -13.72 -10.68 18.92
C GLY A 215 -12.33 -10.44 19.51
N MET A 216 -11.27 -10.48 18.68
CA MET A 216 -9.87 -10.39 19.11
C MET A 216 -9.24 -8.99 19.08
N GLY A 217 -10.05 -7.92 19.11
CA GLY A 217 -9.53 -6.55 19.23
C GLY A 217 -9.94 -5.56 18.16
N GLY A 218 -10.96 -5.86 17.34
CA GLY A 218 -11.42 -4.96 16.29
C GLY A 218 -10.63 -5.11 14.98
N LEU A 219 -10.31 -6.36 14.62
CA LEU A 219 -9.89 -6.72 13.28
C LEU A 219 -10.99 -6.36 12.28
N TYR A 220 -10.62 -6.11 11.04
CA TYR A 220 -11.44 -5.36 10.09
C TYR A 220 -12.06 -6.23 9.01
N ASP A 221 -13.20 -5.79 8.50
CA ASP A 221 -13.72 -6.30 7.25
C ASP A 221 -12.85 -5.86 6.09
N LEU A 222 -12.55 -6.82 5.22
CA LEU A 222 -11.81 -6.64 3.99
C LEU A 222 -12.74 -6.59 2.77
N TYR A 223 -14.06 -6.69 2.93
CA TYR A 223 -15.00 -6.36 1.87
C TYR A 223 -15.31 -4.86 1.81
N ASP A 224 -15.82 -4.41 0.66
CA ASP A 224 -16.24 -3.03 0.44
C ASP A 224 -17.75 -2.89 0.68
N TYR A 225 -18.14 -2.18 1.74
CA TYR A 225 -19.53 -1.92 2.09
C TYR A 225 -20.28 -1.01 1.11
N SER A 226 -19.57 -0.34 0.19
CA SER A 226 -20.20 0.41 -0.89
C SER A 226 -20.60 -0.48 -2.08
N TYR A 227 -20.13 -1.74 -2.09
CA TYR A 227 -20.35 -2.73 -3.14
C TYR A 227 -19.89 -2.26 -4.53
N ILE A 228 -18.85 -1.42 -4.59
CA ILE A 228 -18.25 -0.92 -5.84
C ILE A 228 -17.14 -1.86 -6.30
N VAL A 229 -16.35 -2.41 -5.38
CA VAL A 229 -15.24 -3.32 -5.65
C VAL A 229 -15.33 -4.60 -4.81
N ASP A 230 -14.65 -5.66 -5.23
CA ASP A 230 -14.38 -6.84 -4.41
C ASP A 230 -12.87 -6.86 -4.12
N PRO A 231 -12.40 -6.41 -2.94
CA PRO A 231 -10.96 -6.18 -2.75
C PRO A 231 -10.15 -7.48 -2.59
N VAL A 232 -10.67 -8.47 -1.87
CA VAL A 232 -9.93 -9.72 -1.56
C VAL A 232 -10.69 -10.99 -1.98
N GLY A 233 -11.95 -10.89 -2.37
CA GLY A 233 -12.76 -12.01 -2.85
C GLY A 233 -12.84 -13.16 -1.84
N GLY A 234 -12.59 -14.38 -2.32
CA GLY A 234 -12.59 -15.58 -1.50
C GLY A 234 -11.27 -15.89 -0.81
N TRP A 235 -10.24 -15.04 -0.92
CA TRP A 235 -8.91 -15.36 -0.40
C TRP A 235 -8.70 -15.02 1.08
N ASP A 236 -9.65 -14.33 1.71
CA ASP A 236 -9.62 -14.02 3.13
C ASP A 236 -11.01 -14.21 3.79
N LEU A 237 -11.03 -14.74 5.01
CA LEU A 237 -12.21 -14.94 5.84
C LEU A 237 -12.98 -13.63 6.07
N MET A 238 -12.26 -12.51 6.08
CA MET A 238 -12.82 -11.17 6.29
C MET A 238 -13.31 -10.52 4.98
N GLY A 239 -13.32 -11.26 3.87
CA GLY A 239 -13.79 -10.81 2.56
C GLY A 239 -15.21 -11.27 2.19
N MET A 240 -15.63 -10.96 0.96
CA MET A 240 -16.96 -11.31 0.44
C MET A 240 -17.16 -12.81 0.21
N GLY A 241 -16.09 -13.59 0.07
CA GLY A 241 -16.20 -15.01 -0.23
C GLY A 241 -16.82 -15.88 0.87
N LEU A 242 -17.03 -15.32 2.07
CA LEU A 242 -17.74 -15.97 3.15
C LEU A 242 -19.15 -16.44 2.73
N LEU A 243 -19.84 -15.69 1.86
CA LEU A 243 -21.16 -16.05 1.32
C LEU A 243 -21.14 -17.35 0.50
N GLU A 244 -19.98 -17.72 -0.03
CA GLU A 244 -19.73 -18.99 -0.71
C GLU A 244 -18.90 -19.97 0.15
N ASN A 245 -18.82 -19.78 1.47
CA ASN A 245 -18.03 -20.59 2.41
C ASN A 245 -16.53 -20.68 2.09
N TYR A 246 -15.95 -19.66 1.46
CA TYR A 246 -14.49 -19.50 1.43
C TYR A 246 -14.04 -18.95 2.78
N CYS A 247 -13.22 -19.73 3.48
CA CYS A 247 -12.81 -19.44 4.85
C CYS A 247 -11.29 -19.45 5.01
N GLY A 248 -10.52 -19.48 3.91
CA GLY A 248 -9.07 -19.30 4.00
C GLY A 248 -8.72 -17.91 4.54
N MET A 249 -7.58 -17.77 5.22
CA MET A 249 -7.17 -16.49 5.82
C MET A 249 -5.78 -16.10 5.32
N SER A 250 -5.67 -14.89 4.76
CA SER A 250 -4.44 -14.33 4.22
C SER A 250 -3.42 -14.03 5.32
N SER A 251 -2.15 -13.93 4.93
CA SER A 251 -1.08 -13.46 5.79
C SER A 251 -1.31 -12.03 6.28
N PHE A 252 -2.05 -11.19 5.55
CA PHE A 252 -2.41 -9.85 6.00
C PHE A 252 -3.25 -9.87 7.28
N SER A 253 -4.33 -10.66 7.29
CA SER A 253 -5.18 -10.82 8.48
C SER A 253 -4.40 -11.50 9.62
N ARG A 254 -3.61 -12.54 9.30
CA ARG A 254 -2.77 -13.24 10.29
C ARG A 254 -1.68 -12.35 10.89
N PHE A 255 -1.08 -11.44 10.12
CA PHE A 255 -0.05 -10.52 10.58
C PHE A 255 -0.62 -9.52 11.59
N HIS A 256 -1.78 -8.94 11.30
CA HIS A 256 -2.47 -8.05 12.23
C HIS A 256 -2.97 -8.73 13.50
N ALA A 257 -3.20 -10.05 13.45
CA ALA A 257 -3.47 -10.87 14.62
C ALA A 257 -2.19 -11.30 15.38
N GLY A 258 -0.98 -11.02 14.87
CA GLY A 258 0.29 -11.45 15.46
C GLY A 258 0.63 -12.92 15.22
N TRP A 259 -0.04 -13.57 14.26
CA TRP A 259 0.09 -15.01 14.00
C TRP A 259 1.20 -15.36 13.03
N VAL A 260 1.51 -14.48 12.09
CA VAL A 260 2.59 -14.64 11.12
C VAL A 260 3.39 -13.36 11.02
N ASP A 261 4.69 -13.48 10.77
CA ASP A 261 5.54 -12.35 10.44
C ASP A 261 5.60 -12.18 8.91
N ILE A 262 5.77 -10.94 8.45
CA ILE A 262 5.95 -10.61 7.02
C ILE A 262 7.37 -10.12 6.82
N GLU A 263 8.16 -10.87 6.05
CA GLU A 263 9.54 -10.51 5.74
C GLU A 263 9.59 -9.38 4.72
N THR A 264 10.56 -8.47 4.83
CA THR A 264 10.71 -7.36 3.87
C THR A 264 11.76 -7.68 2.81
N ILE A 265 11.37 -7.60 1.53
CA ILE A 265 12.30 -7.66 0.40
C ILE A 265 12.78 -6.23 0.08
N THR A 266 14.08 -5.99 0.23
CA THR A 266 14.69 -4.67 -0.01
C THR A 266 15.47 -4.55 -1.32
N GLY A 267 15.67 -5.66 -2.04
CA GLY A 267 16.53 -5.71 -3.22
C GLY A 267 16.08 -6.73 -4.27
N PRO A 268 16.56 -6.59 -5.51
CA PRO A 268 16.28 -7.56 -6.57
C PRO A 268 16.94 -8.91 -6.25
N GLY A 269 16.29 -10.01 -6.60
CA GLY A 269 16.77 -11.35 -6.27
C GLY A 269 15.74 -12.43 -6.60
N THR A 270 16.14 -13.69 -6.37
CA THR A 270 15.22 -14.84 -6.38
C THR A 270 14.93 -15.22 -4.93
N TYR A 271 13.65 -15.35 -4.60
CA TYR A 271 13.16 -15.63 -3.26
C TYR A 271 12.40 -16.95 -3.26
N GLU A 272 12.54 -17.70 -2.17
CA GLU A 272 11.73 -18.89 -1.89
C GLU A 272 10.55 -18.48 -1.01
N ILE A 273 9.39 -19.11 -1.18
CA ILE A 273 8.21 -18.86 -0.36
C ILE A 273 7.53 -20.16 -0.01
N ASP A 274 7.40 -20.40 1.28
CA ASP A 274 6.76 -21.56 1.84
C ASP A 274 5.25 -21.35 1.95
N ASP A 275 4.51 -22.44 1.91
CA ASP A 275 3.09 -22.45 2.16
C ASP A 275 2.74 -21.81 3.52
N LEU A 276 1.77 -20.89 3.48
CA LEU A 276 1.27 -20.14 4.63
C LEU A 276 0.80 -21.05 5.78
N ASN A 277 0.26 -22.24 5.50
CA ASN A 277 -0.18 -23.19 6.53
C ASN A 277 0.85 -24.29 6.84
N GLY A 278 2.01 -24.29 6.17
CA GLY A 278 3.07 -25.27 6.42
C GLY A 278 3.98 -24.90 7.60
N ASP A 279 5.10 -25.61 7.77
CA ASP A 279 6.07 -25.36 8.84
C ASP A 279 7.31 -24.55 8.40
N GLY A 280 7.41 -24.19 7.12
CA GLY A 280 8.54 -23.40 6.58
C GLY A 280 8.62 -21.97 7.13
N GLU A 281 9.79 -21.36 7.06
CA GLU A 281 10.08 -20.04 7.65
C GLU A 281 9.50 -18.89 6.81
N HIS A 282 9.59 -18.98 5.48
CA HIS A 282 9.30 -17.87 4.58
C HIS A 282 7.83 -17.80 4.18
N LYS A 283 6.97 -17.30 5.08
CA LYS A 283 5.50 -17.33 4.90
C LYS A 283 4.93 -16.27 3.98
N ALA A 284 5.47 -15.06 4.05
CA ALA A 284 4.93 -13.91 3.34
C ALA A 284 6.01 -12.82 3.21
N TYR A 285 5.92 -12.06 2.11
CA TYR A 285 6.84 -10.96 1.83
C TYR A 285 6.11 -9.64 1.60
N LYS A 286 6.67 -8.57 2.16
CA LYS A 286 6.37 -7.16 1.85
C LYS A 286 7.44 -6.62 0.89
N ILE A 287 7.01 -5.98 -0.19
CA ILE A 287 7.86 -5.26 -1.13
C ILE A 287 7.36 -3.82 -1.25
N GLN A 288 8.14 -2.84 -0.80
CA GLN A 288 7.75 -1.44 -0.87
C GLN A 288 7.63 -0.97 -2.34
N ILE A 289 6.51 -0.36 -2.72
CA ILE A 289 6.35 0.19 -4.07
C ILE A 289 7.27 1.41 -4.22
N PRO A 290 8.19 1.44 -5.21
CA PRO A 290 9.10 2.56 -5.37
C PRO A 290 8.35 3.87 -5.59
N GLY A 291 8.73 4.90 -4.82
CA GLY A 291 8.07 6.21 -4.87
C GLY A 291 6.84 6.36 -3.96
N SER A 292 6.43 5.31 -3.25
CA SER A 292 5.46 5.40 -2.15
C SER A 292 6.11 5.02 -0.82
N ILE A 293 5.69 5.67 0.26
CA ILE A 293 6.08 5.31 1.63
C ILE A 293 5.05 4.43 2.33
N ASP A 294 3.80 4.43 1.84
CA ASP A 294 2.66 3.76 2.47
C ASP A 294 2.07 2.64 1.61
N GLU A 295 2.41 2.57 0.32
CA GLU A 295 1.88 1.55 -0.59
C GLU A 295 2.92 0.44 -0.86
N TRP A 296 2.50 -0.81 -0.77
CA TRP A 296 3.40 -1.97 -0.87
C TRP A 296 2.71 -3.21 -1.42
N ILE A 297 3.51 -4.19 -1.84
CA ILE A 297 3.06 -5.47 -2.39
C ILE A 297 3.25 -6.58 -1.35
N LEU A 298 2.17 -7.31 -1.05
CA LEU A 298 2.20 -8.54 -0.25
C LEU A 298 2.26 -9.75 -1.19
N VAL A 299 3.18 -10.68 -0.94
CA VAL A 299 3.30 -11.94 -1.66
C VAL A 299 3.19 -13.09 -0.67
N GLU A 300 2.30 -14.05 -0.92
CA GLU A 300 2.10 -15.25 -0.08
C GLU A 300 1.88 -16.50 -0.93
N ASN A 301 2.24 -17.68 -0.41
CA ASN A 301 1.93 -18.96 -1.06
C ASN A 301 0.79 -19.66 -0.32
N ARG A 302 -0.29 -19.95 -1.03
CA ARG A 302 -1.52 -20.53 -0.47
C ARG A 302 -1.71 -21.95 -0.98
N GLN A 303 -1.94 -22.88 -0.07
CA GLN A 303 -2.29 -24.28 -0.38
C GLN A 303 -3.57 -24.65 0.37
N ARG A 304 -4.51 -25.32 -0.30
CA ARG A 304 -5.85 -25.68 0.22
C ARG A 304 -5.83 -26.77 1.31
N HIS A 305 -5.10 -26.56 2.39
CA HIS A 305 -5.11 -27.37 3.61
C HIS A 305 -4.92 -26.47 4.85
N GLY A 306 -4.95 -27.06 6.05
CA GLY A 306 -4.98 -26.27 7.29
C GLY A 306 -6.21 -25.34 7.34
N ALA A 307 -6.01 -24.06 7.68
CA ALA A 307 -7.08 -23.07 7.65
C ALA A 307 -7.62 -22.82 6.23
N ASP A 308 -6.78 -22.98 5.20
CA ASP A 308 -7.15 -22.82 3.79
C ASP A 308 -7.78 -24.07 3.17
N GLY A 309 -7.90 -25.17 3.91
CA GLY A 309 -8.69 -26.35 3.53
C GLY A 309 -10.08 -26.38 4.17
N TYR A 310 -10.41 -25.36 4.93
CA TYR A 310 -11.62 -25.31 5.73
C TYR A 310 -12.82 -24.87 4.88
N TYR A 311 -13.93 -25.62 4.93
CA TYR A 311 -15.01 -25.55 3.93
C TYR A 311 -14.52 -25.47 2.47
N ASN A 312 -14.82 -24.41 1.73
CA ASN A 312 -14.29 -24.21 0.37
C ASN A 312 -12.86 -23.65 0.36
N GLY A 313 -12.32 -23.29 1.54
CA GLY A 313 -10.92 -22.98 1.75
C GLY A 313 -10.52 -21.63 1.19
N CYS A 314 -9.30 -21.55 0.66
CA CYS A 314 -8.93 -20.52 -0.32
C CYS A 314 -9.35 -20.96 -1.74
N PRO A 315 -9.55 -20.04 -2.71
CA PRO A 315 -10.01 -20.37 -4.06
C PRO A 315 -9.03 -21.15 -4.96
N GLY A 316 -7.77 -21.30 -4.60
CA GLY A 316 -6.78 -21.99 -5.41
C GLY A 316 -5.48 -22.25 -4.67
N ASN A 317 -4.58 -23.00 -5.32
CA ASN A 317 -3.22 -23.22 -4.83
C ASN A 317 -2.23 -22.36 -5.63
N GLY A 318 -1.21 -21.81 -4.99
CA GLY A 318 -0.14 -21.04 -5.62
C GLY A 318 0.14 -19.71 -4.95
N ILE A 319 0.95 -18.88 -5.60
CA ILE A 319 1.26 -17.54 -5.09
C ILE A 319 0.07 -16.62 -5.28
N VAL A 320 -0.27 -15.83 -4.26
CA VAL A 320 -1.24 -14.74 -4.34
C VAL A 320 -0.53 -13.45 -4.01
N ILE A 321 -0.91 -12.38 -4.71
CA ILE A 321 -0.25 -11.08 -4.62
C ILE A 321 -1.31 -10.02 -4.31
N TYR A 322 -1.05 -9.16 -3.33
CA TYR A 322 -1.92 -8.04 -2.97
C TYR A 322 -1.17 -6.72 -3.06
N HIS A 323 -1.90 -5.65 -3.36
CA HIS A 323 -1.49 -4.27 -3.15
C HIS A 323 -2.12 -3.80 -1.83
N VAL A 324 -1.30 -3.26 -0.93
CA VAL A 324 -1.72 -2.68 0.36
C VAL A 324 -1.40 -1.19 0.39
N ASP A 325 -2.30 -0.39 0.97
CA ASP A 325 -2.17 1.05 1.19
C ASP A 325 -2.34 1.40 2.67
N ASP A 326 -1.22 1.60 3.35
CA ASP A 326 -1.13 1.92 4.78
C ASP A 326 -1.58 3.35 5.12
N ARG A 327 -1.91 4.20 4.13
CA ARG A 327 -2.50 5.53 4.41
C ARG A 327 -3.88 5.40 5.04
N ARG A 328 -4.61 4.33 4.69
CA ARG A 328 -5.94 4.07 5.22
C ARG A 328 -5.82 3.70 6.70
N PRO A 329 -6.59 4.36 7.59
CA PRO A 329 -6.62 3.96 8.98
C PRO A 329 -7.23 2.56 9.09
N TYR A 330 -6.49 1.66 9.74
CA TYR A 330 -6.97 0.35 10.11
C TYR A 330 -8.20 0.46 11.03
N GLY A 331 -9.34 -0.02 10.56
CA GLY A 331 -10.61 0.09 11.27
C GLY A 331 -11.69 -0.72 10.56
N GLY A 332 -12.80 -1.01 11.26
CA GLY A 332 -13.75 -2.08 10.91
C GLY A 332 -14.23 -2.16 9.47
N ARG A 333 -14.20 -1.06 8.70
CA ARG A 333 -14.62 -0.99 7.29
C ARG A 333 -13.45 -0.70 6.35
N PHE A 334 -12.33 -1.40 6.52
CA PHE A 334 -11.02 -1.02 6.01
C PHE A 334 -10.96 -0.78 4.49
N ASN A 335 -11.74 -1.54 3.70
CA ASN A 335 -11.75 -1.42 2.24
C ASN A 335 -12.91 -0.62 1.66
N THR A 336 -13.77 -0.04 2.49
CA THR A 336 -14.97 0.66 1.98
C THR A 336 -14.58 1.87 1.16
N ILE A 337 -15.17 2.01 -0.04
CA ILE A 337 -14.97 3.18 -0.89
C ILE A 337 -15.82 4.35 -0.37
N THR A 338 -15.19 5.51 -0.23
CA THR A 338 -15.82 6.74 0.26
C THR A 338 -15.39 7.94 -0.59
N SER A 339 -15.92 9.13 -0.30
CA SER A 339 -15.43 10.37 -0.92
C SER A 339 -13.98 10.69 -0.57
N GLU A 340 -13.50 10.25 0.59
CA GLU A 340 -12.11 10.43 1.04
C GLU A 340 -11.19 9.35 0.47
N TRP A 341 -11.69 8.12 0.33
CA TRP A 341 -10.92 6.96 -0.07
C TRP A 341 -11.52 6.28 -1.31
N SER A 342 -10.98 6.61 -2.49
CA SER A 342 -11.44 6.10 -3.78
C SER A 342 -10.87 4.74 -4.20
N THR A 343 -9.88 4.23 -3.46
CA THR A 343 -9.22 2.93 -3.68
C THR A 343 -9.25 2.12 -2.39
N PRO A 344 -9.32 0.78 -2.42
CA PRO A 344 -9.31 -0.05 -1.21
C PRO A 344 -7.96 0.01 -0.48
N GLY A 345 -7.92 -0.42 0.79
CA GLY A 345 -6.69 -0.48 1.60
C GLY A 345 -5.88 -1.75 1.38
N ILE A 346 -6.53 -2.82 0.93
CA ILE A 346 -5.89 -4.00 0.37
C ILE A 346 -6.68 -4.49 -0.83
N ALA A 347 -6.02 -4.77 -1.93
CA ALA A 347 -6.62 -5.37 -3.13
C ALA A 347 -5.76 -6.51 -3.65
N ILE A 348 -6.40 -7.63 -3.98
CA ILE A 348 -5.76 -8.74 -4.67
C ILE A 348 -5.45 -8.35 -6.12
N LEU A 349 -4.24 -8.62 -6.55
CA LEU A 349 -3.82 -8.42 -7.93
C LEU A 349 -4.16 -9.67 -8.72
N ASP A 350 -5.43 -9.77 -9.15
CA ASP A 350 -6.00 -10.91 -9.88
C ASP A 350 -5.74 -10.88 -11.40
N PRO A 351 -4.85 -11.72 -11.95
CA PRO A 351 -4.63 -11.84 -13.40
C PRO A 351 -5.70 -12.64 -14.14
N GLY A 352 -6.59 -13.34 -13.43
CA GLY A 352 -7.58 -14.26 -14.00
C GLY A 352 -8.99 -13.67 -14.10
N GLY A 353 -9.34 -12.71 -13.25
CA GLY A 353 -10.58 -11.93 -13.33
C GLY A 353 -11.88 -12.70 -13.07
N ALA A 354 -11.81 -13.89 -12.44
CA ALA A 354 -13.01 -14.65 -12.09
C ALA A 354 -13.74 -14.00 -10.89
N PRO A 355 -15.08 -14.15 -10.77
CA PRO A 355 -15.80 -13.69 -9.59
C PRO A 355 -15.19 -14.21 -8.28
N LEU A 356 -15.18 -13.39 -7.23
CA LEU A 356 -14.47 -13.63 -5.97
C LEU A 356 -12.97 -13.87 -6.11
N HIS A 357 -12.38 -13.42 -7.22
CA HIS A 357 -10.97 -13.58 -7.54
C HIS A 357 -10.51 -15.04 -7.55
N LYS A 358 -11.39 -15.98 -7.91
CA LYS A 358 -11.14 -17.43 -7.82
C LYS A 358 -9.91 -17.90 -8.59
N THR A 359 -9.45 -17.11 -9.55
CA THR A 359 -8.31 -17.40 -10.42
C THR A 359 -7.15 -16.42 -10.22
N ALA A 360 -7.04 -15.79 -9.05
CA ALA A 360 -5.98 -14.82 -8.77
C ALA A 360 -4.58 -15.41 -8.51
N ASN A 361 -4.49 -16.73 -8.32
CA ASN A 361 -3.24 -17.42 -8.04
C ASN A 361 -2.29 -17.46 -9.25
N TYR A 362 -1.01 -17.39 -8.95
CA TYR A 362 0.13 -17.47 -9.86
C TYR A 362 0.85 -18.82 -9.72
N GLY A 363 1.42 -19.30 -10.84
CA GLY A 363 2.13 -20.56 -10.96
C GLY A 363 2.52 -20.86 -12.41
N ALA A 364 3.69 -21.45 -12.64
CA ALA A 364 4.18 -21.75 -13.99
C ALA A 364 3.34 -22.80 -14.73
N ASP A 365 2.87 -23.82 -14.04
CA ASP A 365 1.99 -24.88 -14.55
C ASP A 365 0.59 -24.38 -14.92
N ILE A 366 0.18 -23.21 -14.42
CA ILE A 366 -1.07 -22.54 -14.77
C ILE A 366 -0.85 -21.29 -15.66
N GLY A 367 0.36 -21.09 -16.17
CA GLY A 367 0.70 -20.05 -17.15
C GLY A 367 0.75 -18.62 -16.61
N LYS A 368 0.72 -18.42 -15.28
CA LYS A 368 0.70 -17.11 -14.63
C LYS A 368 2.01 -16.89 -13.89
N THR A 369 3.01 -16.38 -14.60
CA THR A 369 4.40 -16.35 -14.12
C THR A 369 4.99 -14.97 -13.90
N LYS A 370 4.23 -13.91 -14.18
CA LYS A 370 4.72 -12.52 -14.12
C LYS A 370 3.61 -11.52 -13.77
N ILE A 371 3.97 -10.52 -12.96
CA ILE A 371 3.25 -9.25 -12.77
C ILE A 371 4.27 -8.11 -12.71
N SER A 372 3.98 -6.97 -13.33
CA SER A 372 4.86 -5.78 -13.28
C SER A 372 4.07 -4.47 -13.40
N GLY A 373 4.77 -3.34 -13.42
CA GLY A 373 4.16 -2.03 -13.63
C GLY A 373 3.43 -1.87 -14.98
N THR A 374 3.61 -2.80 -15.92
CA THR A 374 3.01 -2.76 -17.26
C THR A 374 1.98 -3.87 -17.51
N THR A 375 1.73 -4.76 -16.55
CA THR A 375 0.73 -5.83 -16.70
C THR A 375 -0.66 -5.34 -16.32
N ILE A 376 -1.68 -6.17 -16.53
CA ILE A 376 -3.02 -5.96 -15.96
C ILE A 376 -3.37 -7.23 -15.18
N PRO A 377 -3.52 -7.16 -13.85
CA PRO A 377 -3.27 -5.99 -12.98
C PRO A 377 -1.78 -5.61 -12.92
N ASN A 378 -1.46 -4.43 -12.37
CA ASN A 378 -0.09 -3.91 -12.26
C ASN A 378 0.34 -3.69 -10.79
N THR A 379 1.63 -3.42 -10.60
CA THR A 379 2.29 -3.14 -9.31
C THR A 379 2.56 -1.64 -9.09
N LEU A 380 1.87 -0.76 -9.81
CA LEU A 380 2.02 0.69 -9.63
C LEU A 380 1.29 1.16 -8.37
N PRO A 381 1.72 2.28 -7.75
CA PRO A 381 0.92 2.92 -6.72
C PRO A 381 -0.39 3.45 -7.30
N TYR A 382 -1.41 3.61 -6.46
CA TYR A 382 -2.72 4.16 -6.81
C TYR A 382 -2.65 5.55 -7.44
N VAL A 383 -1.64 6.35 -7.04
CA VAL A 383 -1.26 7.58 -7.73
C VAL A 383 0.02 7.32 -8.51
N PRO A 384 -0.07 7.01 -9.82
CA PRO A 384 1.10 6.59 -10.58
C PRO A 384 2.16 7.69 -10.64
N ASN A 385 3.41 7.32 -10.32
CA ASN A 385 4.56 8.15 -10.59
C ASN A 385 5.45 7.46 -11.64
N SER A 386 5.19 7.76 -12.91
CA SER A 386 5.86 7.10 -14.03
C SER A 386 7.37 7.36 -14.11
N SER A 387 7.89 8.34 -13.35
CA SER A 387 9.33 8.62 -13.23
C SER A 387 10.07 7.71 -12.23
N ARG A 388 9.34 6.88 -11.48
CA ARG A 388 9.90 5.94 -10.51
C ARG A 388 10.00 4.54 -11.09
N GLU A 389 10.94 3.77 -10.55
CA GLU A 389 11.04 2.34 -10.84
C GLU A 389 9.74 1.63 -10.49
N THR A 390 9.51 0.47 -11.10
CA THR A 390 8.32 -0.35 -10.84
C THR A 390 8.73 -1.73 -10.37
N ILE A 391 7.90 -2.38 -9.55
CA ILE A 391 8.18 -3.75 -9.12
C ILE A 391 7.82 -4.71 -10.24
N CYS A 392 8.69 -5.66 -10.53
CA CYS A 392 8.42 -6.79 -11.39
C CYS A 392 8.65 -8.08 -10.61
N ILE A 393 7.59 -8.87 -10.44
CA ILE A 393 7.64 -10.23 -9.91
C ILE A 393 7.52 -11.16 -11.12
N SER A 394 8.50 -12.03 -11.32
CA SER A 394 8.59 -12.90 -12.51
C SER A 394 9.18 -14.27 -12.16
N ASN A 395 9.30 -15.17 -13.13
CA ASN A 395 9.87 -16.51 -12.95
C ASN A 395 9.24 -17.27 -11.77
N ILE A 396 7.92 -17.10 -11.59
CA ILE A 396 7.17 -17.83 -10.56
C ILE A 396 7.20 -19.31 -10.91
N SER A 397 7.61 -20.16 -9.98
CA SER A 397 7.72 -21.61 -10.17
C SER A 397 6.37 -22.31 -10.32
N ASN A 398 6.37 -23.63 -10.55
CA ASN A 398 5.16 -24.45 -10.49
C ASN A 398 4.52 -24.36 -9.09
N VAL A 399 3.19 -24.49 -9.04
CA VAL A 399 2.44 -24.53 -7.78
C VAL A 399 2.93 -25.67 -6.89
N GLY A 400 3.17 -25.37 -5.61
CA GLY A 400 3.58 -26.37 -4.63
C GLY A 400 3.75 -25.79 -3.22
N PRO A 401 4.01 -26.65 -2.22
CA PRO A 401 4.18 -26.22 -0.83
C PRO A 401 5.40 -25.32 -0.60
N LYS A 402 6.36 -25.33 -1.52
CA LYS A 402 7.47 -24.39 -1.60
C LYS A 402 7.58 -23.90 -3.04
N MET A 403 7.54 -22.59 -3.23
CA MET A 403 7.62 -21.94 -4.55
C MET A 403 8.78 -20.96 -4.58
N THR A 404 9.16 -20.51 -5.78
CA THR A 404 10.15 -19.45 -5.97
C THR A 404 9.63 -18.37 -6.90
N PHE A 405 10.09 -17.14 -6.71
CA PHE A 405 9.84 -16.03 -7.64
C PHE A 405 11.04 -15.08 -7.68
N LYS A 406 11.16 -14.32 -8.77
CA LYS A 406 12.19 -13.30 -8.96
C LYS A 406 11.60 -11.90 -8.81
N VAL A 407 12.21 -11.07 -7.97
CA VAL A 407 11.93 -9.64 -7.86
C VAL A 407 12.97 -8.86 -8.64
N ALA A 408 12.51 -7.91 -9.44
CA ALA A 408 13.33 -6.90 -10.10
C ALA A 408 12.66 -5.52 -9.97
N PHE A 409 13.47 -4.46 -9.94
CA PHE A 409 12.99 -3.09 -10.09
C PHE A 409 13.23 -2.67 -11.55
N GLU A 410 12.15 -2.52 -12.31
CA GLU A 410 12.18 -2.14 -13.72
C GLU A 410 12.30 -0.62 -13.85
N SER A 411 12.99 -0.15 -14.89
CA SER A 411 13.20 1.28 -15.13
C SER A 411 11.88 2.06 -15.21
N PRO A 412 11.90 3.37 -14.92
CA PRO A 412 10.74 4.24 -15.01
C PRO A 412 9.96 4.09 -16.31
N GLN A 413 8.63 4.20 -16.26
CA GLN A 413 7.74 3.98 -17.42
C GLN A 413 7.73 5.15 -18.43
N VAL A 414 8.45 6.24 -18.14
CA VAL A 414 8.68 7.35 -19.08
C VAL A 414 10.16 7.54 -19.36
N PRO A 415 10.53 8.16 -20.50
CA PRO A 415 11.90 8.60 -20.72
C PRO A 415 12.36 9.55 -19.60
N ILE A 416 13.65 9.51 -19.25
CA ILE A 416 14.30 10.42 -18.31
C ILE A 416 15.64 10.86 -18.87
N ALA A 417 15.73 12.10 -19.35
CA ALA A 417 16.98 12.68 -19.84
C ALA A 417 18.01 12.89 -18.72
N ARG A 418 19.25 12.46 -18.97
CA ARG A 418 20.45 12.84 -18.21
C ARG A 418 21.44 13.53 -19.15
N VAL A 419 21.84 14.75 -18.79
CA VAL A 419 22.77 15.58 -19.55
C VAL A 419 23.56 16.46 -18.58
N SER A 420 24.82 16.77 -18.88
CA SER A 420 25.62 17.71 -18.09
C SER A 420 25.05 19.13 -18.20
N GLU A 421 24.95 19.84 -17.08
CA GLU A 421 24.52 21.25 -17.06
C GLU A 421 25.59 22.21 -17.60
N GLN A 422 26.84 21.74 -17.73
CA GLN A 422 27.98 22.54 -18.17
C GLN A 422 28.75 21.81 -19.29
N LEU A 423 29.22 22.58 -20.27
CA LEU A 423 30.09 22.11 -21.35
C LEU A 423 31.28 23.10 -21.53
N PRO A 424 32.36 22.94 -20.75
CA PRO A 424 33.52 23.82 -20.82
C PRO A 424 34.50 23.39 -21.93
N PHE A 425 34.81 24.31 -22.83
CA PHE A 425 35.79 24.12 -23.91
C PHE A 425 37.24 24.41 -23.48
N GLY A 426 37.43 25.00 -22.30
CA GLY A 426 38.75 25.44 -21.81
C GLY A 426 39.29 26.64 -22.60
N GLN A 427 40.61 26.73 -22.70
CA GLN A 427 41.29 27.76 -23.48
C GLN A 427 41.26 27.44 -24.98
N VAL A 428 40.86 28.44 -25.78
CA VAL A 428 40.79 28.35 -27.24
C VAL A 428 41.29 29.67 -27.83
N GLU A 429 42.19 29.57 -28.81
CA GLU A 429 42.74 30.76 -29.47
C GLU A 429 41.65 31.53 -30.23
N LYS A 430 41.85 32.84 -30.34
CA LYS A 430 41.02 33.75 -31.12
C LYS A 430 41.01 33.35 -32.60
N GLY A 431 39.82 33.28 -33.19
CA GLY A 431 39.62 32.88 -34.59
C GLY A 431 39.51 31.37 -34.83
N ALA A 432 39.84 30.54 -33.85
CA ALA A 432 39.73 29.08 -33.96
C ALA A 432 38.29 28.56 -33.75
N THR A 433 38.05 27.36 -34.26
CA THR A 433 36.87 26.55 -33.91
C THR A 433 37.27 25.32 -33.11
N LYS A 434 36.40 24.86 -32.22
CA LYS A 434 36.61 23.64 -31.44
C LYS A 434 35.29 22.89 -31.27
N THR A 435 35.34 21.57 -31.30
CA THR A 435 34.16 20.70 -31.20
C THR A 435 34.26 19.79 -29.98
N GLN A 436 33.15 19.59 -29.27
CA GLN A 436 33.02 18.68 -28.12
C GLN A 436 31.65 17.99 -28.12
N GLU A 437 31.57 16.80 -27.55
CA GLU A 437 30.32 16.04 -27.39
C GLU A 437 29.52 16.52 -26.17
N LEU A 438 28.25 16.83 -26.38
CA LEU A 438 27.23 16.94 -25.34
C LEU A 438 26.41 15.64 -25.31
N LYS A 439 26.65 14.81 -24.30
CA LYS A 439 26.04 13.48 -24.17
C LYS A 439 24.67 13.54 -23.48
N PHE A 440 23.65 13.01 -24.13
CA PHE A 440 22.33 12.74 -23.56
C PHE A 440 22.15 11.23 -23.36
N THR A 441 21.74 10.81 -22.17
CA THR A 441 21.35 9.42 -21.91
C THR A 441 19.92 9.34 -21.38
N ASN A 442 19.18 8.29 -21.73
CA ASN A 442 17.85 7.99 -21.22
C ASN A 442 17.96 6.96 -20.08
N ALA A 443 17.56 7.34 -18.87
CA ALA A 443 17.53 6.45 -17.70
C ALA A 443 16.15 5.82 -17.45
N GLY A 444 15.15 6.12 -18.28
CA GLY A 444 13.81 5.59 -18.20
C GLY A 444 13.41 4.76 -19.43
N ALA A 445 12.14 4.37 -19.52
CA ALA A 445 11.61 3.56 -20.62
C ALA A 445 11.39 4.38 -21.89
N GLY A 446 11.08 3.69 -22.99
CA GLY A 446 10.83 4.32 -24.29
C GLY A 446 12.09 4.94 -24.92
N LYS A 447 11.88 5.81 -25.91
CA LYS A 447 12.94 6.61 -26.54
C LYS A 447 12.87 8.05 -26.06
N LEU A 448 14.01 8.66 -25.76
CA LEU A 448 14.05 10.10 -25.51
C LEU A 448 13.90 10.83 -26.84
N GLN A 449 12.95 11.76 -26.91
CA GLN A 449 12.82 12.70 -28.02
C GLN A 449 13.25 14.06 -27.53
N ALA A 450 14.17 14.71 -28.24
CA ALA A 450 14.71 16.00 -27.82
C ALA A 450 14.76 17.00 -28.98
N PHE A 451 14.55 18.26 -28.64
CA PHE A 451 14.76 19.42 -29.50
C PHE A 451 15.70 20.41 -28.80
N LEU A 452 16.75 20.84 -29.47
CA LEU A 452 17.79 21.71 -28.96
C LEU A 452 17.81 23.02 -29.73
N LYS A 453 18.15 24.10 -29.03
CA LYS A 453 18.31 25.43 -29.63
C LYS A 453 19.39 26.22 -28.89
N THR A 454 20.03 27.13 -29.60
CA THR A 454 20.93 28.15 -29.05
C THR A 454 20.58 29.49 -29.69
N ASP A 455 20.66 30.58 -28.93
CA ASP A 455 20.59 31.95 -29.42
C ASP A 455 21.99 32.56 -29.66
N CYS A 456 23.04 31.84 -29.27
CA CYS A 456 24.42 32.26 -29.39
C CYS A 456 24.97 31.94 -30.78
N LYS A 457 25.24 32.98 -31.58
CA LYS A 457 25.76 32.83 -32.97
C LYS A 457 27.12 32.13 -33.07
N TRP A 458 27.88 32.09 -31.98
CA TRP A 458 29.20 31.45 -31.90
C TRP A 458 29.13 29.97 -31.51
N ILE A 459 27.93 29.43 -31.26
CA ILE A 459 27.71 28.02 -30.94
C ILE A 459 26.90 27.40 -32.09
N SER A 460 27.38 26.28 -32.63
CA SER A 460 26.64 25.44 -33.58
C SER A 460 26.56 24.00 -33.08
N MET A 461 25.56 23.28 -33.56
CA MET A 461 25.34 21.86 -33.27
C MET A 461 25.21 21.12 -34.60
N ASP A 462 25.74 19.91 -34.70
CA ASP A 462 25.59 19.04 -35.87
C ASP A 462 24.11 18.72 -36.16
N ARG A 463 23.30 18.60 -35.11
CA ARG A 463 21.86 18.39 -35.19
C ARG A 463 21.13 19.05 -34.01
N THR A 464 19.90 19.45 -34.26
CA THR A 464 19.04 20.15 -33.28
C THR A 464 17.89 19.29 -32.76
N SER A 465 17.83 18.03 -33.15
CA SER A 465 16.83 17.09 -32.63
C SER A 465 17.31 15.64 -32.74
N PHE A 466 16.81 14.78 -31.86
CA PHE A 466 17.08 13.34 -31.94
C PHE A 466 15.94 12.52 -31.32
N ILE A 467 15.90 11.22 -31.66
CA ILE A 467 15.09 10.20 -31.00
C ILE A 467 16.01 9.01 -30.69
N GLY A 468 16.38 8.83 -29.43
CA GLY A 468 17.39 7.85 -29.02
C GLY A 468 17.57 7.78 -27.51
N ASN A 469 18.38 6.83 -27.04
CA ASN A 469 18.62 6.61 -25.60
C ASN A 469 20.07 6.84 -25.17
N ASP A 470 21.00 6.92 -26.12
CA ASP A 470 22.38 7.34 -25.91
C ASP A 470 22.80 8.13 -27.15
N GLU A 471 22.77 9.46 -27.04
CA GLU A 471 23.00 10.35 -28.18
C GLU A 471 24.06 11.40 -27.81
N ALA A 472 25.09 11.52 -28.64
CA ALA A 472 26.09 12.57 -28.55
C ALA A 472 25.77 13.68 -29.58
N ILE A 473 25.61 14.91 -29.10
CA ILE A 473 25.46 16.09 -29.97
C ILE A 473 26.82 16.76 -30.09
N LEU A 474 27.32 16.94 -31.31
CA LEU A 474 28.59 17.61 -31.55
C LEU A 474 28.37 19.12 -31.49
N VAL A 475 28.81 19.74 -30.42
CA VAL A 475 28.76 21.18 -30.20
C VAL A 475 30.06 21.78 -30.70
N THR A 476 29.99 22.73 -31.63
CA THR A 476 31.14 23.46 -32.14
C THR A 476 31.05 24.92 -31.73
N ILE A 477 32.16 25.48 -31.26
CA ILE A 477 32.29 26.90 -30.93
C ILE A 477 33.17 27.60 -31.97
N ASP A 478 32.89 28.88 -32.24
CA ASP A 478 33.67 29.78 -33.10
C ASP A 478 34.08 31.04 -32.32
N THR A 479 35.37 31.23 -32.09
CA THR A 479 35.89 32.33 -31.27
C THR A 479 36.14 33.62 -32.07
N SER A 480 35.93 33.64 -33.39
CA SER A 480 36.25 34.77 -34.27
C SER A 480 35.59 36.09 -33.86
N LYS A 481 34.36 36.04 -33.32
CA LYS A 481 33.59 37.22 -32.89
C LYS A 481 33.51 37.42 -31.38
N LEU A 482 34.13 36.55 -30.59
CA LEU A 482 34.11 36.61 -29.13
C LEU A 482 35.15 37.59 -28.57
N SER A 483 34.89 38.22 -27.43
CA SER A 483 35.94 39.02 -26.75
C SER A 483 36.96 38.09 -26.09
N TYR A 484 38.19 38.57 -25.85
CA TYR A 484 39.16 37.82 -25.04
C TYR A 484 38.63 37.55 -23.63
N GLY A 485 39.05 36.44 -23.03
CA GLY A 485 38.62 35.96 -21.72
C GLY A 485 37.40 35.04 -21.77
N ILE A 486 36.74 34.88 -20.62
CA ILE A 486 35.65 33.92 -20.45
C ILE A 486 34.37 34.42 -21.14
N ASN A 487 33.90 33.63 -22.10
CA ASN A 487 32.61 33.81 -22.77
C ASN A 487 31.67 32.66 -22.39
N LYS A 488 30.38 32.96 -22.20
CA LYS A 488 29.34 31.99 -21.84
C LYS A 488 28.15 32.09 -22.78
N GLY A 489 27.57 30.95 -23.12
CA GLY A 489 26.38 30.83 -23.96
C GLY A 489 25.50 29.68 -23.49
N GLN A 490 24.29 29.57 -24.02
CA GLN A 490 23.33 28.56 -23.60
C GLN A 490 22.80 27.72 -24.75
N ILE A 491 22.78 26.41 -24.54
CA ILE A 491 21.97 25.48 -25.34
C ILE A 491 20.74 25.15 -24.49
N SER A 492 19.57 25.55 -24.94
CA SER A 492 18.30 25.11 -24.33
C SER A 492 17.84 23.82 -25.00
N PHE A 493 17.31 22.88 -24.22
CA PHE A 493 16.72 21.67 -24.73
C PHE A 493 15.31 21.45 -24.18
N ASN A 494 14.45 20.88 -25.02
CA ASN A 494 13.14 20.38 -24.66
C ASN A 494 13.11 18.90 -25.00
N CYS A 495 13.08 18.06 -23.98
CA CYS A 495 12.98 16.62 -24.08
C CYS A 495 11.57 16.15 -23.71
N SER A 496 11.19 14.97 -24.19
CA SER A 496 9.95 14.30 -23.81
C SER A 496 9.79 14.09 -22.29
N SER A 497 10.89 14.16 -21.54
CA SER A 497 10.90 14.02 -20.07
C SER A 497 11.01 15.34 -19.30
N THR A 498 11.65 16.37 -19.87
CA THR A 498 12.02 17.60 -19.14
C THR A 498 12.47 18.71 -20.08
N VAL A 499 12.46 19.95 -19.59
CA VAL A 499 13.04 21.12 -20.27
C VAL A 499 14.23 21.61 -19.44
N GLY A 500 15.35 21.90 -20.09
CA GLY A 500 16.56 22.32 -19.39
C GLY A 500 17.50 23.15 -20.25
N ARG A 501 18.66 23.47 -19.67
CA ARG A 501 19.70 24.27 -20.33
C ARG A 501 21.08 23.73 -19.99
N VAL A 502 21.99 23.84 -20.96
CA VAL A 502 23.41 23.56 -20.81
C VAL A 502 24.18 24.86 -21.01
N THR A 503 25.04 25.20 -20.05
CA THR A 503 25.93 26.36 -20.17
C THR A 503 27.19 25.95 -20.90
N VAL A 504 27.42 26.55 -22.06
CA VAL A 504 28.65 26.40 -22.83
C VAL A 504 29.59 27.52 -22.42
N SER A 505 30.85 27.21 -22.12
CA SER A 505 31.84 28.22 -21.75
C SER A 505 33.18 27.99 -22.45
N VAL A 506 33.84 29.08 -22.80
CA VAL A 506 35.17 29.09 -23.43
C VAL A 506 35.97 30.28 -22.89
N ASP A 507 37.26 30.05 -22.63
CA ASP A 507 38.22 31.10 -22.33
C ASP A 507 38.98 31.44 -23.62
N VAL A 508 38.69 32.59 -24.22
CA VAL A 508 39.28 33.01 -25.50
C VAL A 508 40.62 33.68 -25.24
N VAL A 509 41.69 33.07 -25.74
CA VAL A 509 43.07 33.56 -25.56
C VAL A 509 43.64 34.12 -26.87
N PRO A 510 44.62 35.02 -26.82
CA PRO A 510 45.39 35.44 -27.99
C PRO A 510 45.96 34.25 -28.74
N ILE A 511 46.18 34.40 -30.05
CA ILE A 511 46.98 33.45 -30.83
C ILE A 511 48.36 33.42 -30.18
N MET A 512 48.93 32.24 -29.94
CA MET A 512 50.26 32.16 -29.31
C MET A 512 51.28 32.98 -30.11
N GLY A 513 51.84 34.03 -29.51
CA GLY A 513 52.78 34.97 -30.14
C GLY A 513 52.19 36.30 -30.64
N ASP A 514 50.86 36.47 -30.65
CA ASP A 514 50.18 37.72 -30.98
C ASP A 514 50.10 38.61 -29.73
N ILE A 515 51.11 39.47 -29.56
CA ILE A 515 51.31 40.29 -28.36
C ILE A 515 50.55 41.61 -28.49
N ASN A 516 50.45 42.14 -29.72
CA ASN A 516 49.75 43.40 -29.99
C ASN A 516 48.23 43.21 -30.18
N LEU A 517 47.75 41.96 -30.20
CA LEU A 517 46.35 41.55 -30.33
C LEU A 517 45.70 41.90 -31.67
N ASP A 518 46.49 42.01 -32.75
CA ASP A 518 46.01 42.30 -34.10
C ASP A 518 45.60 41.05 -34.91
N GLN A 519 45.60 39.88 -34.25
CA GLN A 519 45.26 38.55 -34.81
C GLN A 519 46.28 38.04 -35.82
N LYS A 520 47.51 38.55 -35.79
CA LYS A 520 48.63 38.03 -36.57
C LYS A 520 49.84 37.93 -35.66
N VAL A 521 50.72 36.98 -35.99
CA VAL A 521 52.04 36.89 -35.36
C VAL A 521 53.06 37.39 -36.39
N ASP A 522 53.45 38.66 -36.29
CA ASP A 522 54.33 39.34 -37.25
C ASP A 522 55.44 40.18 -36.59
N GLU A 523 56.14 40.98 -37.40
CA GLU A 523 57.29 41.78 -36.94
C GLU A 523 56.91 42.78 -35.83
N LYS A 524 55.65 43.21 -35.76
CA LYS A 524 55.18 44.12 -34.70
C LYS A 524 55.11 43.43 -33.34
N ASP A 525 54.87 42.12 -33.30
CA ASP A 525 54.87 41.37 -32.04
C ASP A 525 56.30 41.21 -31.51
N PHE A 526 57.29 41.09 -32.41
CA PHE A 526 58.71 41.15 -32.02
C PHE A 526 59.07 42.50 -31.41
N GLU A 527 58.61 43.61 -32.01
CA GLU A 527 58.83 44.96 -31.47
C GLU A 527 58.23 45.08 -30.06
N GLU A 528 57.02 44.55 -29.87
CA GLU A 528 56.34 44.59 -28.57
C GLU A 528 57.02 43.73 -27.50
N LEU A 529 57.44 42.50 -27.85
CA LEU A 529 58.21 41.66 -26.94
C LEU A 529 59.55 42.32 -26.59
N ALA A 530 60.26 42.88 -27.58
CA ALA A 530 61.54 43.55 -27.36
C ALA A 530 61.42 44.76 -26.41
N ALA A 531 60.30 45.50 -26.48
CA ALA A 531 60.04 46.65 -25.61
C ALA A 531 59.87 46.27 -24.12
N CYS A 532 59.52 45.01 -23.84
CA CYS A 532 59.31 44.50 -22.48
C CYS A 532 60.24 43.34 -22.11
N PHE A 533 61.27 43.05 -22.91
CA PHE A 533 62.22 41.96 -22.66
C PHE A 533 63.00 42.17 -21.36
N GLY A 534 63.08 41.12 -20.54
CA GLY A 534 63.73 41.12 -19.24
C GLY A 534 62.87 41.67 -18.10
N LYS A 535 61.58 41.96 -18.34
CA LYS A 535 60.64 42.42 -17.30
C LYS A 535 59.99 41.24 -16.59
N ASN A 536 59.79 41.40 -15.28
CA ASN A 536 59.08 40.43 -14.44
C ASN A 536 57.66 40.88 -14.13
N GLU A 537 56.79 39.95 -13.77
CA GLU A 537 55.42 40.24 -13.35
C GLU A 537 55.41 41.26 -12.20
N GLY A 538 54.65 42.34 -12.38
CA GLY A 538 54.55 43.45 -11.42
C GLY A 538 55.53 44.61 -11.66
N GLU A 539 56.50 44.47 -12.58
CA GLU A 539 57.39 45.57 -12.96
C GLU A 539 56.74 46.54 -13.96
N GLU A 540 57.10 47.82 -13.88
CA GLU A 540 56.64 48.82 -14.86
C GLU A 540 57.16 48.48 -16.26
N GLY A 541 56.22 48.36 -17.21
CA GLY A 541 56.48 47.95 -18.59
C GLY A 541 56.30 46.45 -18.86
N TYR A 542 55.97 45.63 -17.85
CA TYR A 542 55.59 44.23 -18.06
C TYR A 542 54.27 44.13 -18.83
N LYS A 543 54.25 43.28 -19.88
CA LYS A 543 53.05 42.94 -20.65
C LYS A 543 52.74 41.46 -20.49
N LYS A 544 51.59 41.13 -19.91
CA LYS A 544 51.16 39.74 -19.71
C LYS A 544 51.02 38.96 -21.02
N GLU A 545 50.77 39.65 -22.12
CA GLU A 545 50.68 39.06 -23.46
C GLU A 545 52.05 38.65 -24.01
N ALA A 546 53.14 39.24 -23.51
CA ALA A 546 54.51 38.93 -23.92
C ALA A 546 55.18 37.82 -23.08
N ASP A 547 54.64 37.51 -21.90
CA ASP A 547 54.97 36.31 -21.12
C ASP A 547 54.16 35.11 -21.67
N LEU A 548 54.67 34.52 -22.75
CA LEU A 548 54.00 33.49 -23.54
C LEU A 548 54.05 32.13 -22.85
N ASN A 549 55.10 31.85 -22.07
CA ASN A 549 55.23 30.62 -21.30
C ASN A 549 54.55 30.69 -19.92
N LYS A 550 54.16 31.88 -19.46
CA LYS A 550 53.49 32.18 -18.20
C LYS A 550 54.32 31.85 -16.96
N ASP A 551 55.64 32.03 -17.02
CA ASP A 551 56.54 31.81 -15.89
C ASP A 551 56.78 33.08 -15.04
N GLY A 552 56.20 34.22 -15.45
CA GLY A 552 56.30 35.50 -14.78
C GLY A 552 57.51 36.34 -15.21
N THR A 553 58.31 35.90 -16.18
CA THR A 553 59.48 36.61 -16.70
C THR A 553 59.50 36.61 -18.23
N ILE A 554 59.49 37.80 -18.84
CA ILE A 554 59.58 37.92 -20.31
C ILE A 554 61.02 37.72 -20.74
N ASP A 555 61.36 36.55 -21.27
CA ASP A 555 62.75 36.20 -21.59
C ASP A 555 62.94 35.51 -22.96
N ARG A 556 64.10 34.86 -23.11
CA ARG A 556 64.47 34.18 -24.36
C ARG A 556 63.51 33.02 -24.69
N MET A 557 62.86 32.42 -23.70
CA MET A 557 61.86 31.37 -23.90
C MET A 557 60.62 31.93 -24.59
N ASP A 558 60.15 33.12 -24.19
CA ASP A 558 59.02 33.78 -24.86
C ASP A 558 59.39 34.21 -26.28
N LEU A 559 60.58 34.78 -26.46
CA LEU A 559 61.09 35.10 -27.79
C LEU A 559 61.12 33.86 -28.71
N MET A 560 61.49 32.69 -28.17
CA MET A 560 61.47 31.42 -28.92
C MET A 560 60.05 30.96 -29.24
N LEU A 561 59.10 31.12 -28.32
CA LEU A 561 57.69 30.80 -28.55
C LEU A 561 57.07 31.72 -29.61
N LEU A 562 57.35 33.02 -29.56
CA LEU A 562 56.94 33.98 -30.58
C LEU A 562 57.53 33.60 -31.94
N ALA A 563 58.85 33.41 -32.02
CA ALA A 563 59.54 33.06 -33.25
C ALA A 563 58.99 31.76 -33.89
N ARG A 564 58.65 30.77 -33.06
CA ARG A 564 58.07 29.50 -33.51
C ARG A 564 56.67 29.66 -34.12
N ASN A 565 55.93 30.68 -33.70
CA ASN A 565 54.55 30.93 -34.13
C ASN A 565 54.43 32.02 -35.20
N MET A 566 55.56 32.56 -35.69
CA MET A 566 55.57 33.57 -36.75
C MET A 566 54.78 33.17 -37.99
N GLY A 567 54.01 34.11 -38.51
CA GLY A 567 53.17 33.94 -39.71
C GLY A 567 51.81 33.28 -39.45
N ARG A 568 51.50 32.89 -38.21
CA ARG A 568 50.15 32.44 -37.82
C ARG A 568 49.14 33.59 -37.90
N LYS A 569 47.89 33.25 -38.23
CA LYS A 569 46.74 34.14 -38.40
C LYS A 569 45.46 33.38 -38.06
#